data_AF-A0A6G3ZGL1-F1
#
_entry.id   AF-A0A6G3ZGL1-F1
#
_cell.length_a   1.000
_cell.length_b   1.000
_cell.length_c   1.000
_cell.angle_alpha   90.00
_cell.angle_beta   90.00
_cell.angle_gamma   90.00
#
_symmetry.space_group_name_H-M   'P 1'
#
loop_
_entity.id
_entity.type
_entity.pdbx_description
1 polymer ?
#
loop_
_entity_poly.entity_id
_entity_poly.type
_entity_poly.pdbx_seq_one_letter_code
_entity_poly.pdbx_strand_id
1 'polypeptide(L)'
;MAHAETHEELILGSRAYCREAAREYDFDVEFSRVEWEVSTRAKRRAAAVKRPKIPDAEVGDPIDWRAAADRVGSSPEDLRTCTLSLTWAAFESFDVGEWTTTLRHELIHVEQFQRYGTTDHGSAFETRAESVDASVRCPPFADPKYVLTCADCGAVVGRRYRECKLVRQHDQYRSSCCGASVACSGPDGE
;
A
#
# COMPACT_ATOMS: atom_id res chain seq x y z
N MET A 1 -7.75 -15.88 10.63
CA MET A 1 -8.02 -14.84 9.61
C MET A 1 -9.05 -15.26 8.55
N ALA A 2 -9.46 -16.53 8.47
CA ALA A 2 -10.26 -17.00 7.33
C ALA A 2 -11.65 -16.36 7.17
N HIS A 3 -12.23 -15.77 8.23
CA HIS A 3 -13.51 -15.05 8.14
C HIS A 3 -13.50 -13.92 9.18
N ALA A 4 -13.55 -12.67 8.72
CA ALA A 4 -13.90 -11.53 9.56
C ALA A 4 -15.15 -10.91 8.95
N GLU A 5 -16.19 -10.75 9.75
CA GLU A 5 -17.48 -10.18 9.33
C GLU A 5 -17.56 -8.69 9.71
N THR A 6 -16.67 -8.26 10.60
CA THR A 6 -16.57 -6.88 11.09
C THR A 6 -15.18 -6.28 10.91
N HIS A 7 -15.12 -4.95 10.93
CA HIS A 7 -13.84 -4.21 10.92
C HIS A 7 -12.96 -4.55 12.14
N GLU A 8 -13.57 -4.79 13.29
CA GLU A 8 -12.85 -5.13 14.52
C GLU A 8 -12.20 -6.51 14.41
N GLU A 9 -12.93 -7.51 13.92
CA GLU A 9 -12.38 -8.85 13.67
C GLU A 9 -11.26 -8.83 12.64
N LEU A 10 -11.39 -8.00 11.59
CA LEU A 10 -10.32 -7.81 10.61
C LEU A 10 -9.06 -7.24 11.26
N ILE A 11 -9.20 -6.22 12.10
CA ILE A 11 -8.07 -5.63 12.83
C ILE A 11 -7.45 -6.66 13.77
N LEU A 12 -8.25 -7.36 14.59
CA LEU A 12 -7.76 -8.35 15.54
C LEU A 12 -7.05 -9.51 14.83
N GLY A 13 -7.64 -10.03 13.75
CA GLY A 13 -7.04 -11.08 12.93
C GLY A 13 -5.73 -10.65 12.27
N SER A 14 -5.70 -9.43 11.73
CA SER A 14 -4.50 -8.88 11.07
C SER A 14 -3.39 -8.60 12.09
N ARG A 15 -3.73 -8.09 13.29
CA ARG A 15 -2.78 -7.89 14.40
C ARG A 15 -2.17 -9.21 14.86
N ALA A 16 -3.01 -10.23 15.05
CA ALA A 16 -2.55 -11.56 15.46
C ALA A 16 -1.60 -12.15 14.41
N TYR A 17 -1.98 -12.10 13.15
CA TYR A 17 -1.12 -12.56 12.06
C TYR A 17 0.20 -11.79 11.99
N CYS A 18 0.16 -10.45 12.02
CA CYS A 18 1.38 -9.66 11.92
C CYS A 18 2.36 -9.94 13.07
N ARG A 19 1.87 -10.24 14.27
CA ARG A 19 2.73 -10.64 15.40
C ARG A 19 3.39 -12.00 15.19
N GLU A 20 2.68 -12.96 14.62
CA GLU A 20 3.26 -14.26 14.29
C GLU A 20 4.25 -14.14 13.12
N ALA A 21 3.88 -13.42 12.05
CA ALA A 21 4.78 -13.13 10.93
C ALA A 21 6.04 -12.38 11.39
N ALA A 22 5.92 -11.45 12.34
CA ALA A 22 7.08 -10.76 12.90
C ALA A 22 8.07 -11.70 13.58
N ARG A 23 7.58 -12.76 14.25
CA ARG A 23 8.44 -13.78 14.85
C ARG A 23 9.00 -14.75 13.81
N GLU A 24 8.18 -15.15 12.85
CA GLU A 24 8.54 -16.12 11.81
C GLU A 24 9.62 -15.56 10.86
N TYR A 25 9.47 -14.29 10.47
CA TYR A 25 10.33 -13.62 9.48
C TYR A 25 11.32 -12.62 10.09
N ASP A 26 11.42 -12.59 11.42
CA ASP A 26 12.33 -11.74 12.20
C ASP A 26 12.17 -10.24 11.85
N PHE A 27 10.95 -9.72 11.94
CA PHE A 27 10.69 -8.28 11.76
C PHE A 27 11.02 -7.50 13.04
N ASP A 28 11.80 -6.43 12.89
CA ASP A 28 12.08 -5.46 13.96
C ASP A 28 10.96 -4.40 14.01
N VAL A 29 9.82 -4.78 14.62
CA VAL A 29 8.63 -3.93 14.72
C VAL A 29 8.16 -3.77 16.17
N GLU A 30 8.10 -2.53 16.62
CA GLU A 30 7.49 -2.14 17.89
C GLU A 30 5.97 -1.94 17.71
N PHE A 31 5.20 -3.01 17.87
CA PHE A 31 3.74 -2.99 17.67
C PHE A 31 2.96 -2.06 18.60
N SER A 32 3.53 -1.65 19.74
CA SER A 32 2.92 -0.62 20.61
C SER A 32 2.87 0.77 19.96
N ARG A 33 3.61 0.98 18.86
CA ARG A 33 3.62 2.24 18.07
C ARG A 33 2.89 2.09 16.73
N VAL A 34 2.08 1.03 16.59
CA VAL A 34 1.30 0.77 15.37
C VAL A 34 -0.18 0.83 15.72
N GLU A 35 -0.81 1.91 15.26
CA GLU A 35 -2.26 2.08 15.28
C GLU A 35 -2.91 1.37 14.09
N TRP A 36 -4.19 1.04 14.20
CA TRP A 36 -4.90 0.25 13.20
C TRP A 36 -6.23 0.90 12.85
N GLU A 37 -6.55 0.93 11.56
CA GLU A 37 -7.86 1.38 11.08
C GLU A 37 -8.30 0.57 9.87
N VAL A 38 -9.60 0.64 9.55
CA VAL A 38 -10.16 0.11 8.31
C VAL A 38 -10.62 1.26 7.41
N SER A 39 -10.21 1.21 6.14
CA SER A 39 -10.65 2.09 5.07
C SER A 39 -11.68 1.37 4.19
N THR A 40 -12.87 1.96 4.08
CA THR A 40 -13.94 1.52 3.16
C THR A 40 -13.90 2.25 1.81
N ARG A 41 -13.00 3.24 1.66
CA ARG A 41 -12.94 4.15 0.51
C ARG A 41 -11.76 3.87 -0.42
N ALA A 42 -10.74 3.16 0.04
CA ALA A 42 -9.57 2.86 -0.77
C ALA A 42 -9.89 1.85 -1.87
N LYS A 43 -9.31 2.05 -3.06
CA LYS A 43 -9.56 1.25 -4.28
C LYS A 43 -8.30 0.83 -5.02
N ARG A 44 -7.12 1.19 -4.51
CA ARG A 44 -5.82 1.06 -5.21
C ARG A 44 -4.72 0.39 -4.41
N ARG A 45 -4.87 0.36 -3.09
CA ARG A 45 -3.89 -0.19 -2.16
C ARG A 45 -4.67 -1.05 -1.20
N ALA A 46 -4.30 -2.32 -1.07
CA ALA A 46 -5.00 -3.26 -0.20
C ALA A 46 -4.79 -2.92 1.28
N ALA A 47 -3.63 -2.33 1.60
CA ALA A 47 -3.40 -1.64 2.85
C ALA A 47 -2.42 -0.46 2.62
N ALA A 48 -2.16 0.33 3.66
CA ALA A 48 -1.11 1.34 3.62
C ALA A 48 -0.66 1.73 5.03
N VAL A 49 0.64 1.89 5.22
CA VAL A 49 1.21 2.59 6.38
C VAL A 49 1.09 4.10 6.21
N LYS A 50 0.33 4.75 7.11
CA LYS A 50 0.31 6.20 7.29
C LYS A 50 1.30 6.56 8.39
N ARG A 51 2.11 7.58 8.14
CA ARG A 51 3.17 8.02 9.05
C ARG A 51 3.37 9.53 8.98
N PRO A 52 3.93 10.16 10.02
CA PRO A 52 4.45 11.51 9.89
C PRO A 52 5.57 11.57 8.84
N LYS A 53 5.73 12.74 8.24
CA LYS A 53 6.86 13.03 7.37
C LYS A 53 7.98 13.59 8.20
N ILE A 54 9.15 12.95 8.15
CA ILE A 54 10.34 13.42 8.83
C ILE A 54 11.26 13.99 7.74
N PRO A 55 11.61 15.29 7.80
CA PRO A 55 12.54 15.89 6.85
C PRO A 55 13.89 15.15 6.85
N ASP A 56 14.47 15.02 5.66
CA ASP A 56 15.82 14.45 5.43
C ASP A 56 15.99 12.99 5.88
N ALA A 57 14.89 12.27 6.15
CA ALA A 57 14.91 10.85 6.43
C ALA A 57 15.06 10.05 5.13
N GLU A 58 16.02 9.12 5.10
CA GLU A 58 16.33 8.27 3.95
C GLU A 58 16.39 6.79 4.36
N VAL A 59 15.88 5.90 3.50
CA VAL A 59 15.97 4.45 3.76
C VAL A 59 17.44 4.04 3.66
N GLY A 60 17.95 3.42 4.72
CA GLY A 60 19.36 3.01 4.84
C GLY A 60 20.13 3.77 5.92
N ASP A 61 19.65 4.96 6.30
CA ASP A 61 20.28 5.81 7.32
C ASP A 61 19.42 5.81 8.60
N PRO A 62 19.81 5.06 9.65
CA PRO A 62 19.03 4.97 10.88
C PRO A 62 18.81 6.35 11.50
N ILE A 63 17.56 6.65 11.87
CA ILE A 63 17.21 7.95 12.40
C ILE A 63 17.43 8.03 13.92
N ASP A 64 17.97 9.15 14.39
CA ASP A 64 17.89 9.54 15.79
C ASP A 64 16.51 10.14 16.09
N TRP A 65 15.64 9.32 16.66
CA TRP A 65 14.28 9.71 17.01
C TRP A 65 14.20 10.84 18.03
N ARG A 66 15.18 10.98 18.93
CA ARG A 66 15.19 12.08 19.91
C ARG A 66 15.49 13.39 19.22
N ALA A 67 16.57 13.43 18.44
CA ALA A 67 16.93 14.62 17.68
C ALA A 67 15.84 15.02 16.66
N ALA A 68 15.18 14.04 16.02
CA ALA A 68 14.07 14.30 15.11
C ALA A 68 12.86 14.89 15.83
N ALA A 69 12.51 14.35 17.00
CA ALA A 69 11.40 14.82 17.82
C ALA A 69 11.61 16.25 18.35
N ASP A 70 12.82 16.56 18.81
CA ASP A 70 13.19 17.90 19.27
C ASP A 70 13.00 18.96 18.18
N ARG A 71 13.37 18.64 16.92
CA ARG A 71 13.22 19.56 15.77
C ARG A 71 11.77 19.93 15.48
N VAL A 72 10.83 19.02 15.74
CA VAL A 72 9.41 19.20 15.40
C VAL A 72 8.54 19.48 16.63
N GLY A 73 9.12 19.57 17.83
CA GLY A 73 8.38 19.81 19.07
C GLY A 73 7.42 18.67 19.44
N SER A 74 7.83 17.42 19.20
CA SER A 74 7.06 16.21 19.53
C SER A 74 7.80 15.35 20.55
N SER A 75 7.14 14.34 21.11
CA SER A 75 7.86 13.24 21.75
C SER A 75 8.40 12.26 20.68
N PRO A 76 9.53 11.55 20.95
CA PRO A 76 10.04 10.50 20.06
C PRO A 76 9.01 9.38 19.84
N GLU A 77 8.24 9.09 20.87
CA GLU A 77 7.22 8.05 20.87
C GLU A 77 6.06 8.37 19.93
N ASP A 78 5.53 9.59 20.02
CA ASP A 78 4.43 10.05 19.17
C ASP A 78 4.90 10.18 17.72
N LEU A 79 6.14 10.68 17.51
CA LEU A 79 6.70 10.84 16.17
C LEU A 79 7.00 9.49 15.50
N ARG A 80 7.32 8.45 16.27
CA ARG A 80 7.55 7.08 15.78
C ARG A 80 6.24 6.29 15.58
N THR A 81 5.10 6.84 15.97
CA THR A 81 3.80 6.17 15.79
C THR A 81 3.35 6.23 14.33
N CYS A 82 2.86 5.11 13.82
CA CYS A 82 2.27 5.00 12.49
C CYS A 82 0.93 4.27 12.55
N THR A 83 0.13 4.38 11.48
CA THR A 83 -1.16 3.71 11.36
C THR A 83 -1.16 2.77 10.17
N LEU A 84 -1.45 1.50 10.39
CA LEU A 84 -1.68 0.51 9.36
C LEU A 84 -3.17 0.55 8.96
N SER A 85 -3.44 1.08 7.76
CA SER A 85 -4.80 1.26 7.23
C SER A 85 -5.17 0.11 6.31
N LEU A 86 -6.08 -0.76 6.76
CA LEU A 86 -6.54 -1.96 6.04
C LEU A 86 -7.71 -1.62 5.12
N THR A 87 -7.68 -2.03 3.85
CA THR A 87 -8.79 -1.76 2.94
C THR A 87 -9.82 -2.88 2.98
N TRP A 88 -11.04 -2.55 3.39
CA TRP A 88 -12.13 -3.53 3.54
C TRP A 88 -12.41 -4.28 2.24
N ALA A 89 -12.60 -3.54 1.13
CA ALA A 89 -12.87 -4.15 -0.17
C ALA A 89 -11.73 -5.06 -0.67
N ALA A 90 -10.48 -4.81 -0.23
CA ALA A 90 -9.38 -5.69 -0.57
C ALA A 90 -9.43 -6.99 0.23
N PHE A 91 -9.70 -6.89 1.54
CA PHE A 91 -9.90 -8.05 2.39
C PHE A 91 -11.06 -8.94 1.92
N GLU A 92 -12.18 -8.35 1.49
CA GLU A 92 -13.33 -9.12 0.94
C GLU A 92 -13.00 -9.81 -0.39
N SER A 93 -12.12 -9.23 -1.20
CA SER A 93 -11.79 -9.73 -2.54
C SER A 93 -10.64 -10.73 -2.54
N PHE A 94 -9.71 -10.61 -1.60
CA PHE A 94 -8.48 -11.38 -1.58
C PHE A 94 -8.68 -12.72 -0.89
N ASP A 95 -7.98 -13.74 -1.38
CA ASP A 95 -7.82 -14.95 -0.59
C ASP A 95 -6.88 -14.71 0.60
N VAL A 96 -6.79 -15.71 1.49
CA VAL A 96 -5.94 -15.62 2.68
C VAL A 96 -4.45 -15.42 2.31
N GLY A 97 -3.99 -16.03 1.22
CA GLY A 97 -2.61 -15.88 0.75
C GLY A 97 -2.31 -14.46 0.29
N GLU A 98 -3.19 -13.89 -0.55
CA GLU A 98 -3.08 -12.51 -1.04
C GLU A 98 -3.16 -11.49 0.11
N TRP A 99 -4.06 -11.70 1.08
CA TRP A 99 -4.20 -10.82 2.24
C TRP A 99 -2.97 -10.87 3.14
N THR A 100 -2.46 -12.07 3.45
CA THR A 100 -1.28 -12.21 4.31
C THR A 100 -0.02 -11.66 3.65
N THR A 101 0.12 -11.87 2.34
CA THR A 101 1.17 -11.27 1.51
C THR A 101 1.13 -9.74 1.58
N THR A 102 -0.08 -9.15 1.57
CA THR A 102 -0.28 -7.70 1.77
C THR A 102 0.16 -7.27 3.16
N LEU A 103 -0.20 -8.02 4.21
CA LEU A 103 0.20 -7.67 5.58
C LEU A 103 1.73 -7.74 5.76
N ARG A 104 2.41 -8.74 5.19
CA ARG A 104 3.88 -8.83 5.19
C ARG A 104 4.50 -7.65 4.44
N HIS A 105 3.93 -7.23 3.31
CA HIS A 105 4.36 -6.02 2.60
C HIS A 105 4.31 -4.77 3.49
N GLU A 106 3.18 -4.56 4.19
CA GLU A 106 3.05 -3.40 5.06
C GLU A 106 3.97 -3.48 6.30
N LEU A 107 4.27 -4.68 6.81
CA LEU A 107 5.25 -4.84 7.90
C LEU A 107 6.65 -4.36 7.50
N ILE A 108 7.06 -4.56 6.25
CA ILE A 108 8.33 -4.00 5.74
C ILE A 108 8.31 -2.48 5.82
N HIS A 109 7.20 -1.83 5.46
CA HIS A 109 7.06 -0.38 5.59
C HIS A 109 7.08 0.06 7.05
N VAL A 110 6.46 -0.69 7.97
CA VAL A 110 6.53 -0.37 9.41
C VAL A 110 7.95 -0.48 9.93
N GLU A 111 8.66 -1.57 9.63
CA GLU A 111 10.06 -1.80 10.00
C GLU A 111 10.97 -0.68 9.45
N GLN A 112 10.86 -0.37 8.15
CA GLN A 112 11.61 0.72 7.53
C GLN A 112 11.28 2.06 8.20
N PHE A 113 10.01 2.38 8.41
CA PHE A 113 9.63 3.64 9.04
C PHE A 113 10.21 3.76 10.45
N GLN A 114 10.05 2.72 11.28
CA GLN A 114 10.51 2.74 12.65
C GLN A 114 12.04 2.77 12.79
N ARG A 115 12.77 2.35 11.75
CA ARG A 115 14.24 2.38 11.71
C ARG A 115 14.82 3.64 11.07
N TYR A 116 14.24 4.09 9.98
CA TYR A 116 14.79 5.13 9.10
C TYR A 116 13.96 6.42 9.10
N GLY A 117 12.78 6.45 9.70
CA GLY A 117 11.87 7.60 9.67
C GLY A 117 11.15 7.80 8.33
N THR A 118 11.42 6.94 7.35
CA THR A 118 10.81 6.96 6.02
C THR A 118 10.66 5.54 5.45
N THR A 119 10.04 5.43 4.28
CA THR A 119 9.75 4.17 3.59
C THR A 119 9.85 4.35 2.08
N ASP A 120 10.26 3.31 1.36
CA ASP A 120 10.24 3.26 -0.09
C ASP A 120 10.14 1.80 -0.60
N HIS A 121 10.19 1.62 -1.93
CA HIS A 121 10.25 0.33 -2.60
C HIS A 121 11.60 0.11 -3.29
N GLY A 122 12.69 0.60 -2.69
CA GLY A 122 14.04 0.43 -3.21
C GLY A 122 14.53 -1.02 -3.12
N SER A 123 15.78 -1.26 -3.52
CA SER A 123 16.38 -2.61 -3.53
C SER A 123 16.31 -3.32 -2.17
N ALA A 124 16.51 -2.59 -1.07
CA ALA A 124 16.39 -3.14 0.28
C ALA A 124 14.96 -3.62 0.58
N PHE A 125 13.93 -2.90 0.09
CA PHE A 125 12.55 -3.34 0.19
C PHE A 125 12.32 -4.61 -0.62
N GLU A 126 12.78 -4.65 -1.88
CA GLU A 126 12.59 -5.79 -2.77
C GLU A 126 13.23 -7.07 -2.20
N THR A 127 14.47 -6.98 -1.72
CA THR A 127 15.16 -8.09 -1.05
C THR A 127 14.43 -8.51 0.21
N ARG A 128 13.96 -7.57 1.03
CA ARG A 128 13.19 -7.89 2.24
C ARG A 128 11.88 -8.57 1.86
N ALA A 129 11.17 -8.09 0.84
CA ALA A 129 9.93 -8.66 0.35
C ALA A 129 10.10 -10.10 -0.13
N GLU A 130 11.16 -10.40 -0.88
CA GLU A 130 11.49 -11.77 -1.28
C GLU A 130 11.75 -12.67 -0.05
N SER A 131 12.51 -12.18 0.93
CA SER A 131 12.84 -12.97 2.14
C SER A 131 11.63 -13.32 3.01
N VAL A 132 10.55 -12.56 2.91
CA VAL A 132 9.32 -12.76 3.70
C VAL A 132 8.14 -13.22 2.84
N ASP A 133 8.39 -13.62 1.59
CA ASP A 133 7.35 -13.98 0.63
C ASP A 133 6.24 -12.91 0.50
N ALA A 134 6.62 -11.64 0.46
CA ALA A 134 5.70 -10.52 0.24
C ALA A 134 5.72 -10.09 -1.23
N SER A 135 4.54 -9.82 -1.78
CA SER A 135 4.40 -9.23 -3.11
C SER A 135 4.70 -7.74 -3.05
N VAL A 136 5.53 -7.25 -3.95
CA VAL A 136 5.76 -5.81 -4.16
C VAL A 136 4.58 -5.15 -4.89
N ARG A 137 3.73 -5.95 -5.56
CA ARG A 137 2.57 -5.48 -6.33
C ARG A 137 1.28 -5.82 -5.61
N CYS A 138 0.36 -4.85 -5.57
CA CYS A 138 -1.01 -5.07 -5.12
C CYS A 138 -1.85 -5.59 -6.30
N PRO A 139 -2.47 -6.78 -6.22
CA PRO A 139 -3.50 -7.20 -7.16
C PRO A 139 -4.68 -6.21 -7.18
N PRO A 140 -5.42 -6.08 -8.30
CA PRO A 140 -6.65 -5.30 -8.31
C PRO A 140 -7.73 -6.01 -7.48
N PHE A 141 -8.42 -5.26 -6.62
CA PHE A 141 -9.52 -5.75 -5.76
C PHE A 141 -10.80 -4.92 -5.89
N ALA A 142 -10.80 -3.97 -6.81
CA ALA A 142 -11.93 -3.11 -7.09
C ALA A 142 -12.06 -2.96 -8.60
N ASP A 143 -13.29 -2.68 -9.04
CA ASP A 143 -13.56 -2.38 -10.43
C ASP A 143 -13.05 -0.99 -10.80
N PRO A 144 -12.32 -0.86 -11.92
CA PRO A 144 -11.89 0.44 -12.40
C PRO A 144 -13.08 1.25 -12.89
N LYS A 145 -13.17 2.51 -12.44
CA LYS A 145 -14.16 3.47 -12.94
C LYS A 145 -13.94 3.81 -14.41
N TYR A 146 -12.70 3.80 -14.88
CA TYR A 146 -12.34 4.06 -16.27
C TYR A 146 -11.38 3.00 -16.80
N VAL A 147 -11.66 2.49 -18.00
CA VAL A 147 -10.82 1.52 -18.71
C VAL A 147 -10.31 2.15 -19.99
N LEU A 148 -8.98 2.19 -20.12
CA LEU A 148 -8.28 2.73 -21.26
C LEU A 148 -7.93 1.57 -22.19
N THR A 149 -8.35 1.64 -23.45
CA THR A 149 -8.11 0.62 -24.47
C THR A 149 -7.39 1.18 -25.68
N CYS A 150 -6.64 0.32 -26.38
CA CYS A 150 -6.13 0.65 -27.71
C CYS A 150 -7.31 0.76 -28.69
N ALA A 151 -7.44 1.87 -29.41
CA ALA A 151 -8.53 2.07 -30.37
C ALA A 151 -8.49 1.11 -31.57
N ASP A 152 -7.32 0.52 -31.85
CA ASP A 152 -7.13 -0.40 -32.98
C ASP A 152 -7.39 -1.85 -32.58
N CYS A 153 -6.63 -2.38 -31.61
CA CYS A 153 -6.73 -3.80 -31.23
C CYS A 153 -7.61 -4.08 -30.00
N GLY A 154 -8.18 -3.04 -29.37
CA GLY A 154 -9.05 -3.18 -28.18
C GLY A 154 -8.33 -3.57 -26.88
N ALA A 155 -7.02 -3.79 -26.91
CA ALA A 155 -6.26 -4.21 -25.73
C ALA A 155 -6.36 -3.19 -24.58
N VAL A 156 -6.55 -3.65 -23.34
CA VAL A 156 -6.55 -2.78 -22.15
C VAL A 156 -5.13 -2.28 -21.90
N VAL A 157 -4.94 -0.96 -22.03
CA VAL A 157 -3.66 -0.28 -21.80
C VAL A 157 -3.61 0.44 -20.46
N GLY A 158 -4.75 0.58 -19.78
CA GLY A 158 -4.78 1.17 -18.45
C GLY A 158 -6.11 1.00 -17.74
N ARG A 159 -6.05 0.92 -16.41
CA ARG A 159 -7.21 0.93 -15.51
C ARG A 159 -7.10 2.10 -14.56
N ARG A 160 -8.19 2.85 -14.36
CA ARG A 160 -8.21 4.03 -13.48
C ARG A 160 -9.44 4.02 -12.59
N TYR A 161 -9.22 4.26 -11.31
CA TYR A 161 -10.25 4.26 -10.26
C TYR A 161 -10.84 5.65 -9.99
N ARG A 162 -10.22 6.67 -10.59
CA ARG A 162 -10.65 8.06 -10.53
C ARG A 162 -10.30 8.72 -11.85
N GLU A 163 -11.00 9.81 -12.13
CA GLU A 163 -10.67 10.66 -13.26
C GLU A 163 -9.29 11.30 -13.07
N CYS A 164 -8.48 11.37 -14.13
CA CYS A 164 -7.16 11.98 -14.12
C CYS A 164 -6.82 12.56 -15.51
N LYS A 165 -5.66 13.22 -15.65
CA LYS A 165 -5.23 13.80 -16.92
C LYS A 165 -5.28 12.80 -18.08
N LEU A 166 -4.81 11.56 -17.85
CA LEU A 166 -4.86 10.50 -18.87
C LEU A 166 -6.29 10.11 -19.26
N VAL A 167 -7.23 10.10 -18.31
CA VAL A 167 -8.65 9.84 -18.60
C VAL A 167 -9.24 11.00 -19.40
N ARG A 168 -8.98 12.25 -19.01
CA ARG A 168 -9.56 13.44 -19.65
C ARG A 168 -8.99 13.76 -21.03
N GLN A 169 -7.77 13.30 -21.30
CA GLN A 169 -7.01 13.62 -22.52
C GLN A 169 -6.54 12.34 -23.20
N HIS A 170 -7.30 11.26 -23.08
CA HIS A 170 -6.89 9.91 -23.52
C HIS A 170 -6.51 9.88 -25.00
N ASP A 171 -7.22 10.64 -25.83
CA ASP A 171 -7.03 10.84 -27.27
C ASP A 171 -5.64 11.41 -27.65
N GLN A 172 -4.98 12.10 -26.72
CA GLN A 172 -3.62 12.64 -26.91
C GLN A 172 -2.52 11.59 -26.70
N TYR A 173 -2.84 10.44 -26.11
CA TYR A 173 -1.88 9.38 -25.85
C TYR A 173 -1.89 8.31 -26.95
N ARG A 174 -0.82 7.53 -27.01
CA ARG A 174 -0.67 6.40 -27.93
C ARG A 174 -0.47 5.11 -27.17
N SER A 175 -1.11 4.04 -27.64
CA SER A 175 -0.96 2.71 -27.07
C SER A 175 0.44 2.17 -27.32
N SER A 176 0.98 1.43 -26.36
CA SER A 176 2.30 0.79 -26.50
C SER A 176 2.29 -0.41 -27.44
N CYS A 177 1.13 -1.03 -27.69
CA CYS A 177 1.00 -2.19 -28.56
C CYS A 177 1.00 -1.81 -30.05
N CYS A 178 0.11 -0.92 -30.47
CA CYS A 178 -0.10 -0.59 -31.90
C CYS A 178 0.35 0.84 -32.26
N GLY A 179 0.70 1.67 -31.28
CA GLY A 179 0.92 3.11 -31.51
C GLY A 179 -0.35 3.87 -31.91
N ALA A 180 -1.53 3.26 -31.76
CA ALA A 180 -2.83 3.85 -32.06
C ALA A 180 -3.29 4.78 -30.93
N SER A 181 -4.34 5.58 -31.17
CA SER A 181 -4.97 6.39 -30.12
C SER A 181 -5.52 5.50 -28.98
N VAL A 182 -5.59 6.08 -27.79
CA VAL A 182 -6.20 5.43 -26.61
C VAL A 182 -7.65 5.87 -26.51
N ALA A 183 -8.58 4.92 -26.42
CA ALA A 183 -9.99 5.16 -26.08
C ALA A 183 -10.21 4.99 -24.57
N CYS A 184 -11.26 5.59 -24.01
CA CYS A 184 -11.51 5.57 -22.57
C CYS A 184 -12.98 5.36 -22.26
N SER A 185 -13.37 4.15 -21.83
CA SER A 185 -14.71 3.94 -21.29
C SER A 185 -14.79 4.33 -19.82
N GLY A 186 -15.91 4.95 -19.42
CA GLY A 186 -16.20 5.35 -18.04
C GLY A 186 -17.70 5.58 -17.82
N PRO A 187 -18.14 5.89 -16.60
CA PRO A 187 -19.57 5.97 -16.27
C PRO A 187 -20.32 7.14 -16.94
N ASP A 188 -19.60 8.06 -17.59
CA ASP A 188 -20.19 9.19 -18.30
C ASP A 188 -20.31 8.95 -19.83
N GLY A 189 -19.84 7.79 -20.37
CA GLY A 189 -19.85 7.43 -21.81
C GLY A 189 -18.89 8.29 -22.67
N GLU A 190 -18.20 7.83 -23.71
CA GLU A 190 -18.21 6.64 -24.58
C GLU A 190 -16.92 5.81 -24.47
#